data_AF-E8UAL2-F1
#
_entry.id   AF-E8UAL2-F1
#
_cell.length_a   1.000
_cell.length_b   1.000
_cell.length_c   1.000
_cell.angle_alpha   90.00
_cell.angle_beta   90.00
_cell.angle_gamma   90.00
#
_symmetry.space_group_name_H-M   'P 1'
#
loop_
_entity.id
_entity.type
_entity.pdbx_description
1 polymer ?
#
loop_
_entity_poly.entity_id
_entity_poly.type
_entity_poly.pdbx_seq_one_letter_code
_entity_poly.pdbx_strand_id
1 'polypeptide(L)'
;MKDHSERDLLRELFPDTAREEYGDGPTERTTLGLYPVPDGRLALVQGDQLAELEPLERAGKAAFMCDLCQVTRSRDEVNVYRVGVAARRYLYLTLCTNTPACQQRAGAARLSALADRVFPIEHA
;
A
#
# COMPACT_ATOMS: atom_id res chain seq x y z
N MET A 1 -17.29 -5.47 -15.21
CA MET A 1 -18.33 -4.58 -14.65
C MET A 1 -17.62 -3.56 -13.80
N LYS A 2 -17.73 -2.26 -14.12
CA LYS A 2 -17.24 -1.21 -13.23
C LYS A 2 -18.22 -1.14 -12.07
N ASP A 3 -17.74 -1.45 -10.87
CA ASP A 3 -18.55 -1.38 -9.64
C ASP A 3 -18.62 0.08 -9.21
N HIS A 4 -19.62 0.79 -9.74
CA HIS A 4 -19.91 2.17 -9.40
C HIS A 4 -20.69 2.18 -8.09
N SER A 5 -20.18 2.91 -7.10
CA SER A 5 -20.92 3.11 -5.86
C SER A 5 -22.12 4.03 -6.10
N GLU A 6 -23.14 3.97 -5.25
CA GLU A 6 -24.31 4.86 -5.33
C GLU A 6 -23.93 6.35 -5.40
N ARG A 7 -22.87 6.74 -4.68
CA ARG A 7 -22.32 8.10 -4.68
C ARG A 7 -21.67 8.47 -6.03
N ASP A 8 -21.03 7.52 -6.71
CA ASP A 8 -20.45 7.74 -8.04
C ASP A 8 -21.56 7.95 -9.07
N LEU A 9 -22.63 7.14 -8.99
CA LEU A 9 -23.80 7.26 -9.85
C LEU A 9 -24.56 8.57 -9.62
N LEU A 10 -24.72 8.99 -8.36
CA LEU A 10 -25.38 10.24 -8.03
C LEU A 10 -24.61 11.45 -8.54
N ARG A 11 -23.27 11.47 -8.47
CA ARG A 11 -22.47 12.56 -9.06
C ARG A 11 -22.53 12.58 -10.59
N GLU A 12 -22.57 11.43 -11.25
CA GLU A 12 -22.62 11.34 -12.71
C GLU A 12 -23.99 11.76 -13.27
N LEU A 13 -25.07 11.37 -12.58
CA LEU A 13 -26.44 11.58 -13.06
C LEU A 13 -27.10 12.85 -12.49
N PHE A 14 -26.75 13.25 -11.28
CA PHE A 14 -27.40 14.34 -10.51
C PHE A 14 -26.35 15.16 -9.73
N PRO A 15 -25.48 15.92 -10.43
CA PRO A 15 -24.34 16.61 -9.81
C PRO A 15 -24.75 17.60 -8.72
N ASP A 16 -25.89 18.29 -8.87
CA ASP A 16 -26.39 19.25 -7.87
C ASP A 16 -26.83 18.55 -6.58
N THR A 17 -27.61 17.46 -6.68
CA THR A 17 -28.02 16.64 -5.54
C THR A 17 -26.81 16.00 -4.85
N ALA A 18 -25.84 15.52 -5.63
CA ALA A 18 -24.63 14.97 -5.07
C ALA A 18 -23.79 16.04 -4.34
N ARG A 19 -23.81 17.29 -4.79
CA ARG A 19 -23.14 18.40 -4.10
C ARG A 19 -23.84 18.76 -2.78
N GLU A 20 -25.16 18.71 -2.75
CA GLU A 20 -25.96 18.95 -1.54
C GLU A 20 -25.77 17.84 -0.50
N GLU A 21 -25.79 16.58 -0.92
CA GLU A 21 -25.70 15.41 -0.03
C GLU A 21 -24.26 15.10 0.41
N TYR A 22 -23.27 15.38 -0.45
CA TYR A 22 -21.89 14.92 -0.26
C TYR A 22 -20.81 16.01 -0.30
N GLY A 23 -21.17 17.25 -0.62
CA GLY A 23 -20.24 18.39 -0.79
C GLY A 23 -19.39 18.31 -2.06
N ASP A 24 -18.53 19.32 -2.27
CA ASP A 24 -17.54 19.36 -3.37
C ASP A 24 -16.24 18.57 -3.07
N GLY A 25 -16.23 17.80 -1.98
CA GLY A 25 -15.06 17.00 -1.60
C GLY A 25 -14.70 15.96 -2.67
N PRO A 26 -13.41 15.79 -3.01
CA PRO A 26 -12.99 14.80 -4.00
C PRO A 26 -13.43 13.40 -3.56
N THR A 27 -14.09 12.68 -4.47
CA THR A 27 -14.25 11.21 -4.39
C THR A 27 -12.96 10.53 -4.82
N GLU A 28 -11.82 10.98 -4.30
CA GLU A 28 -10.57 10.31 -4.57
C GLU A 28 -10.60 9.01 -3.77
N ARG A 29 -10.92 7.90 -4.45
CA ARG A 29 -10.44 6.59 -4.02
C ARG A 29 -8.93 6.74 -3.93
N THR A 30 -8.45 7.05 -2.73
CA THR A 30 -7.05 7.32 -2.43
C THR A 30 -6.29 6.10 -2.93
N THR A 31 -5.47 6.27 -3.97
CA THR A 31 -4.83 5.14 -4.62
C THR A 31 -3.96 4.43 -3.59
N LEU A 32 -4.34 3.22 -3.20
CA LEU A 32 -3.65 2.42 -2.21
C LEU A 32 -3.12 1.15 -2.87
N GLY A 33 -1.81 1.01 -2.95
CA GLY A 33 -1.18 -0.06 -3.70
C GLY A 33 0.29 -0.24 -3.39
N LEU A 34 0.74 -1.49 -3.50
CA LEU A 34 2.16 -1.86 -3.47
C LEU A 34 2.56 -2.40 -4.84
N TYR A 35 3.50 -1.77 -5.52
CA TYR A 35 3.83 -2.07 -6.91
C TYR A 35 5.29 -2.49 -7.05
N PRO A 36 5.60 -3.54 -7.82
CA PRO A 36 6.98 -3.81 -8.21
C PRO A 36 7.48 -2.71 -9.14
N VAL A 37 8.72 -2.26 -8.90
CA VAL A 37 9.44 -1.31 -9.74
C VAL A 37 10.79 -1.95 -10.16
N PRO A 38 11.56 -1.34 -11.08
CA PRO A 38 12.86 -1.89 -11.50
C PRO A 38 13.82 -2.16 -10.34
N ASP A 39 14.80 -3.03 -10.60
CA ASP A 39 15.87 -3.41 -9.65
C ASP A 39 15.37 -4.16 -8.41
N GLY A 40 14.16 -4.73 -8.47
CA GLY A 40 13.56 -5.48 -7.37
C GLY A 40 13.07 -4.60 -6.22
N ARG A 41 12.99 -3.28 -6.41
CA ARG A 41 12.36 -2.35 -5.48
C ARG A 41 10.83 -2.51 -5.48
N LEU A 42 10.18 -1.97 -4.46
CA LEU A 42 8.72 -1.83 -4.41
C LEU A 42 8.35 -0.36 -4.18
N ALA A 43 7.22 0.08 -4.72
CA ALA A 43 6.63 1.39 -4.45
C ALA A 43 5.33 1.20 -3.68
N LEU A 44 5.26 1.75 -2.47
CA LEU A 44 4.02 1.88 -1.71
C LEU A 44 3.41 3.24 -2.03
N VAL A 45 2.14 3.25 -2.42
CA VAL A 45 1.39 4.45 -2.81
C VAL A 45 0.15 4.55 -1.92
N GLN A 46 -0.08 5.73 -1.36
CA GLN A 46 -1.30 6.09 -0.65
C GLN A 46 -1.67 7.53 -1.02
N GLY A 47 -2.61 7.69 -1.96
CA GLY A 47 -3.02 9.02 -2.43
C GLY A 47 -1.89 9.72 -3.18
N ASP A 48 -1.44 10.86 -2.67
CA ASP A 48 -0.31 11.65 -3.17
C ASP A 48 1.04 11.23 -2.55
N GLN A 49 1.03 10.33 -1.57
CA GLN A 49 2.23 9.83 -0.91
C GLN A 49 2.82 8.62 -1.64
N LEU A 50 4.14 8.64 -1.80
CA LEU A 50 4.91 7.56 -2.41
C LEU A 50 6.15 7.26 -1.57
N ALA A 51 6.36 5.98 -1.27
CA ALA A 51 7.57 5.49 -0.61
C ALA A 51 8.19 4.36 -1.43
N GLU A 52 9.49 4.49 -1.70
CA GLU A 52 10.29 3.42 -2.31
C GLU A 52 10.87 2.51 -1.23
N LEU A 53 10.68 1.20 -1.44
CA LEU A 53 11.20 0.12 -0.64
C LEU A 53 12.38 -0.50 -1.37
N GLU A 54 13.57 -0.33 -0.80
CA GLU A 54 14.82 -0.82 -1.36
C GLU A 54 15.12 -2.24 -0.87
N PRO A 55 15.35 -3.20 -1.76
CA PRO A 55 15.67 -4.56 -1.36
C PRO A 55 17.06 -4.59 -0.70
N LEU A 56 17.17 -5.34 0.39
CA LEU A 56 18.45 -5.63 1.03
C LEU A 56 18.96 -7.00 0.59
N GLU A 57 20.29 -7.16 0.64
CA GLU A 57 20.89 -8.46 0.38
C GLU A 57 20.37 -9.53 1.34
N ARG A 58 20.02 -10.69 0.76
CA ARG A 58 19.45 -11.81 1.51
C ARG A 58 20.50 -12.46 2.40
N ALA A 59 20.48 -12.18 3.69
CA ALA A 59 21.30 -12.88 4.68
C ALA A 59 20.59 -14.11 5.28
N GLY A 60 21.31 -15.23 5.42
CA GLY A 60 20.83 -16.43 6.13
C GLY A 60 19.90 -17.37 5.32
N LYS A 61 19.47 -18.47 5.95
CA LYS A 61 18.60 -19.51 5.36
C LYS A 61 17.21 -19.61 6.02
N ALA A 62 16.87 -18.66 6.88
CA ALA A 62 15.65 -18.72 7.68
C ALA A 62 14.40 -18.40 6.85
N ALA A 63 13.26 -18.97 7.26
CA ALA A 63 11.95 -18.53 6.83
C ALA A 63 11.56 -17.23 7.55
N PHE A 64 10.80 -16.37 6.90
CA PHE A 64 10.33 -15.11 7.49
C PHE A 64 8.82 -14.97 7.35
N MET A 65 8.21 -14.27 8.30
CA MET A 65 6.82 -13.86 8.23
C MET A 65 6.71 -12.59 7.38
N CYS A 66 5.83 -12.59 6.39
CA CYS A 66 5.57 -11.41 5.57
C CYS A 66 4.82 -10.34 6.40
N ASP A 67 5.33 -9.11 6.46
CA ASP A 67 4.72 -7.99 7.18
C ASP A 67 3.36 -7.59 6.61
N LEU A 68 3.12 -7.80 5.31
CA LEU A 68 1.86 -7.47 4.66
C LEU A 68 0.80 -8.57 4.85
N CYS A 69 1.06 -9.78 4.38
CA CYS A 69 0.05 -10.86 4.42
C CYS A 69 0.13 -11.73 5.69
N GLN A 70 1.12 -11.53 6.57
CA GLN A 70 1.29 -12.26 7.83
C GLN A 70 1.40 -13.79 7.66
N VAL A 71 1.91 -14.24 6.51
CA VAL A 71 2.17 -15.65 6.22
C VAL A 71 3.67 -15.90 6.26
N THR A 72 4.08 -16.95 6.97
CA THR A 72 5.47 -17.45 6.96
C THR A 72 5.80 -18.04 5.61
N ARG A 73 6.94 -17.62 5.04
CA ARG A 73 7.38 -17.98 3.71
C ARG A 73 8.82 -18.47 3.71
N SER A 74 9.13 -19.33 2.75
CA SER A 74 10.50 -19.74 2.49
C SER A 74 11.34 -18.54 2.04
N ARG A 75 12.66 -18.63 2.19
CA ARG A 75 13.59 -17.55 1.83
C ARG A 75 13.41 -17.05 0.39
N ASP A 76 13.06 -17.93 -0.55
CA ASP A 76 12.95 -17.55 -1.97
C ASP A 76 11.66 -16.80 -2.29
N GLU A 77 10.65 -16.94 -1.44
CA GLU A 77 9.35 -16.30 -1.57
C GLU A 77 9.26 -14.92 -0.88
N VAL A 78 10.30 -14.48 -0.16
CA VAL A 78 10.34 -13.19 0.55
C VAL A 78 11.66 -12.45 0.37
N ASN A 79 11.60 -11.13 0.54
CA ASN A 79 12.75 -10.24 0.59
C ASN A 79 12.62 -9.32 1.80
N VAL A 80 13.75 -8.85 2.32
CA VAL A 80 13.81 -7.76 3.29
C VAL A 80 13.97 -6.46 2.51
N TYR A 81 13.16 -5.47 2.84
CA TYR A 81 13.15 -4.15 2.25
C TYR A 81 13.43 -3.10 3.31
N ARG A 82 14.14 -2.04 2.93
CA ARG A 82 14.33 -0.83 3.71
C ARG A 82 13.49 0.29 3.11
N VAL A 83 12.82 1.07 3.96
CA VAL A 83 12.10 2.29 3.56
C VAL A 83 12.46 3.42 4.50
N GLY A 84 12.69 4.62 3.96
CA GLY A 84 12.87 5.83 4.75
C GLY A 84 11.52 6.35 5.23
N VAL A 85 11.35 6.57 6.53
CA VAL A 85 10.09 7.07 7.13
C VAL A 85 10.25 8.47 7.73
N ALA A 86 11.48 8.93 7.96
CA ALA A 86 11.82 10.30 8.35
C ALA A 86 13.31 10.55 8.11
N ALA A 87 13.78 11.77 8.35
CA ALA A 87 15.21 12.10 8.29
C ALA A 87 16.03 11.14 9.18
N ARG A 88 16.90 10.33 8.55
CA ARG A 88 17.74 9.30 9.21
C ARG A 88 16.98 8.18 9.93
N ARG A 89 15.68 7.99 9.66
CA ARG A 89 14.87 6.93 10.25
C ARG A 89 14.39 5.98 9.17
N TYR A 90 14.66 4.70 9.37
CA TYR A 90 14.32 3.64 8.42
C TYR A 90 13.44 2.59 9.08
N LEU A 91 12.50 2.05 8.32
CA LEU A 91 11.74 0.85 8.65
C LEU A 91 12.25 -0.30 7.78
N TYR A 92 12.32 -1.48 8.38
CA TYR A 92 12.68 -2.73 7.70
C TYR A 92 11.45 -3.62 7.64
N LEU A 93 11.14 -4.11 6.44
CA LEU A 93 9.94 -4.87 6.14
C LEU A 93 10.30 -6.17 5.43
N THR A 94 9.73 -7.28 5.85
CA THR A 94 9.82 -8.55 5.11
C THR A 94 8.58 -8.69 4.24
N LEU A 95 8.73 -8.71 2.91
CA LEU A 95 7.59 -8.78 1.99
C LEU A 95 7.75 -9.92 0.99
N CYS A 96 6.64 -10.51 0.59
CA CYS A 96 6.62 -11.55 -0.44
C CYS A 96 7.18 -11.01 -1.77
N THR A 97 7.93 -11.82 -2.49
CA THR A 97 8.43 -11.47 -3.84
C THR A 97 7.31 -11.43 -4.87
N ASN A 98 6.28 -12.27 -4.72
CA ASN A 98 5.05 -12.18 -5.51
C ASN A 98 4.09 -11.14 -4.91
N THR A 99 4.37 -9.88 -5.22
CA THR A 99 3.62 -8.70 -4.73
C THR A 99 2.12 -8.74 -5.05
N PRO A 100 1.68 -9.04 -6.29
CA PRO A 100 0.25 -9.09 -6.62
C PRO A 100 -0.52 -10.13 -5.80
N ALA A 101 0.00 -11.37 -5.72
CA ALA A 101 -0.65 -12.42 -4.92
C ALA A 101 -0.62 -12.12 -3.42
N CYS A 102 0.44 -11.44 -2.94
CA CYS A 102 0.54 -11.02 -1.55
C CYS A 102 -0.53 -9.99 -1.17
N GLN A 103 -0.75 -8.99 -2.01
CA GLN A 103 -1.77 -7.97 -1.79
C GLN A 103 -3.18 -8.57 -1.82
N GLN A 104 -3.47 -9.46 -2.77
CA GLN A 104 -4.76 -10.16 -2.81
C GLN A 104 -5.03 -10.95 -1.52
N ARG A 105 -4.01 -11.65 -0.99
CA ARG A 105 -4.14 -12.38 0.28
C ARG A 105 -4.31 -11.46 1.49
N ALA A 106 -3.60 -10.33 1.52
CA ALA A 106 -3.61 -9.42 2.66
C ALA A 106 -4.89 -8.58 2.74
N GLY A 107 -5.43 -8.18 1.59
CA GLY A 107 -6.58 -7.29 1.47
C GLY A 107 -6.25 -5.83 1.78
N ALA A 108 -7.21 -4.95 1.49
CA ALA A 108 -7.05 -3.50 1.59
C ALA A 108 -6.74 -3.03 3.02
N ALA A 109 -7.35 -3.64 4.05
CA ALA A 109 -7.15 -3.26 5.44
C ALA A 109 -5.68 -3.43 5.91
N ARG A 110 -5.04 -4.55 5.52
CA ARG A 110 -3.64 -4.80 5.85
C ARG A 110 -2.69 -3.91 5.05
N LEU A 111 -3.04 -3.62 3.80
CA LEU A 111 -2.27 -2.70 2.98
C LEU A 111 -2.35 -1.27 3.52
N SER A 112 -3.52 -0.84 4.00
CA SER A 112 -3.71 0.45 4.66
C SER A 112 -2.87 0.53 5.93
N ALA A 113 -2.94 -0.50 6.80
CA ALA A 113 -2.14 -0.53 8.03
C ALA A 113 -0.63 -0.55 7.76
N LEU A 114 -0.19 -1.10 6.63
CA LEU A 114 1.21 -1.00 6.20
C LEU A 114 1.56 0.43 5.79
N ALA A 115 0.67 1.10 5.04
CA ALA A 115 0.85 2.48 4.62
C ALA A 115 0.91 3.43 5.82
N ASP A 116 0.02 3.28 6.81
CA ASP A 116 0.02 4.08 8.04
C ASP A 116 1.34 3.95 8.84
N ARG A 117 2.03 2.81 8.72
CA ARG A 117 3.35 2.59 9.34
C ARG A 117 4.50 3.26 8.58
N VAL A 118 4.35 3.41 7.27
CA VAL A 118 5.39 3.94 6.37
C VAL A 118 5.26 5.44 6.18
N PHE A 119 4.03 5.94 6.13
CA PHE A 119 3.65 7.34 6.05
C PHE A 119 3.08 7.81 7.39
N PRO A 120 3.89 7.92 8.46
CA PRO A 120 3.37 8.48 9.70
C PRO A 120 2.83 9.88 9.41
N ILE A 121 1.60 10.14 9.83
CA ILE A 121 1.03 11.49 9.84
C ILE A 121 1.95 12.32 10.74
N GLU A 122 2.75 13.21 10.16
CA GLU A 122 3.47 14.19 10.95
C GLU A 122 2.42 15.10 11.60
N HIS A 123 2.10 14.83 12.86
CA HIS A 123 1.42 15.81 13.70
C HIS A 123 2.42 16.95 13.94
N ALA A 124 2.31 18.01 13.13
CA ALA A 124 2.95 19.30 13.38
C ALA A 124 2.35 19.97 14.62
#